data_AF-A0A523ATC8-F1
#
_entry.id   AF-A0A523ATC8-F1
#
_cell.length_a   1.000
_cell.length_b   1.000
_cell.length_c   1.000
_cell.angle_alpha   90.00
_cell.angle_beta   90.00
_cell.angle_gamma   90.00
#
_symmetry.space_group_name_H-M   'P 1'
#
loop_
_entity.id
_entity.type
_entity.pdbx_description
1 polymer ?
#
loop_
_entity_poly.entity_id
_entity_poly.type
_entity_poly.pdbx_seq_one_letter_code
_entity_poly.pdbx_strand_id
1 'polypeptide(L)'
;MKELPLLKGRIRRVEPPLHAEAKELDSGDEYLWRATRVDLETMSLVVVECAHPNVGYYEEMCLFISTMHYPDWECVPLSEFWPQWKDVKKFVRSFPAFKELFKHRDWKGEILGKIFLESPSPKT
;
A
#
# COMPACT_ATOMS: atom_id res chain seq x y z
N MET A 1 -14.59 21.63 9.46
CA MET A 1 -13.38 21.05 8.87
C MET A 1 -12.33 22.14 8.81
N LYS A 2 -11.26 22.03 9.61
CA LYS A 2 -10.12 22.96 9.56
C LYS A 2 -9.07 22.33 8.66
N GLU A 3 -8.64 23.04 7.62
CA GLU A 3 -7.49 22.64 6.82
C GLU A 3 -6.22 22.79 7.66
N LEU A 4 -5.40 21.73 7.74
CA LEU A 4 -4.07 21.78 8.36
C LEU A 4 -3.03 22.24 7.31
N PRO A 5 -2.40 23.43 7.47
CA PRO A 5 -1.48 23.99 6.48
C PRO A 5 -0.04 23.42 6.53
N LEU A 6 0.30 22.62 7.54
CA LEU A 6 1.72 22.41 7.92
C LEU A 6 2.46 21.33 7.12
N LEU A 7 1.77 20.35 6.55
CA LEU A 7 2.42 19.25 5.80
C LEU A 7 2.40 19.45 4.28
N LYS A 8 1.39 20.14 3.74
CA LYS A 8 1.21 20.35 2.28
C LYS A 8 2.41 21.04 1.60
N GLY A 9 3.25 21.75 2.34
CA GLY A 9 4.43 22.44 1.81
C GLY A 9 5.80 21.83 2.18
N ARG A 10 5.86 20.86 3.09
CA ARG A 10 7.15 20.30 3.57
C ARG A 10 7.50 18.96 2.94
N ILE A 11 6.49 18.14 2.65
CA ILE A 11 6.70 16.85 2.02
C ILE A 11 6.68 17.07 0.51
N ARG A 12 7.83 16.88 -0.15
CA ARG A 12 7.88 16.91 -1.61
C ARG A 12 7.06 15.74 -2.15
N ARG A 13 5.97 16.05 -2.85
CA ARG A 13 5.33 15.08 -3.71
C ARG A 13 6.31 14.74 -4.83
N VAL A 14 6.77 13.50 -4.83
CA VAL A 14 7.53 12.92 -5.93
C VAL A 14 6.51 12.24 -6.82
N GLU A 15 6.51 12.56 -8.11
CA GLU A 15 5.69 11.83 -9.06
C GLU A 15 6.09 10.34 -9.02
N PRO A 16 5.11 9.43 -9.01
CA PRO A 16 5.41 8.01 -9.06
C PRO A 16 6.22 7.68 -10.32
N PRO A 17 7.13 6.70 -10.26
CA PRO A 17 7.87 6.25 -11.45
C PRO A 17 6.92 5.80 -12.57
N LEU A 18 7.40 5.82 -13.81
CA LEU A 18 6.64 5.34 -14.97
C LEU A 18 6.12 3.92 -14.69
N HIS A 19 4.83 3.68 -14.91
CA HIS A 19 4.11 2.43 -14.61
C HIS A 19 3.83 2.13 -13.13
N ALA A 20 4.02 3.09 -12.22
CA ALA A 20 3.58 2.96 -10.84
C ALA A 20 2.22 3.63 -10.60
N GLU A 21 1.38 2.97 -9.80
CA GLU A 21 0.11 3.55 -9.31
C GLU A 21 0.28 3.92 -7.84
N ALA A 22 0.18 5.20 -7.52
CA ALA A 22 0.27 5.69 -6.15
C ALA A 22 -1.10 6.17 -5.64
N LYS A 23 -1.38 5.88 -4.38
CA LYS A 23 -2.50 6.46 -3.63
C LYS A 23 -1.99 7.08 -2.34
N GLU A 24 -2.53 8.24 -2.00
CA GLU A 24 -2.29 8.93 -0.74
C GLU A 24 -3.59 8.97 0.07
N LEU A 25 -3.46 8.90 1.39
CA LEU A 25 -4.56 9.02 2.35
C LEU A 25 -4.10 9.88 3.53
N ASP A 26 -4.84 10.95 3.79
CA ASP A 26 -4.73 11.71 5.04
C ASP A 26 -5.59 11.02 6.09
N SER A 27 -4.98 10.54 7.18
CA SER A 27 -5.73 9.84 8.24
C SER A 27 -6.43 10.79 9.21
N GLY A 28 -6.22 12.11 9.10
CA GLY A 28 -6.81 13.12 9.97
C GLY A 28 -6.04 13.36 11.28
N ASP A 29 -5.21 12.41 11.71
CA ASP A 29 -4.35 12.51 12.91
C ASP A 29 -2.95 13.08 12.59
N GLU A 30 -2.86 13.94 11.58
CA GLU A 30 -1.59 14.51 11.06
C GLU A 30 -0.62 13.50 10.42
N TYR A 31 -1.02 12.23 10.27
CA TYR A 31 -0.29 11.24 9.50
C TYR A 31 -0.76 11.23 8.04
N LEU A 32 0.22 11.17 7.14
CA LEU A 32 -0.04 10.94 5.72
C LEU A 32 0.43 9.55 5.35
N TRP A 33 -0.46 8.78 4.77
CA TRP A 33 -0.20 7.45 4.28
C TRP A 33 -0.06 7.47 2.77
N ARG A 34 0.93 6.76 2.25
CA ARG A 34 1.09 6.55 0.81
C ARG A 34 1.27 5.07 0.55
N ALA A 35 0.63 4.58 -0.50
CA ALA A 35 0.88 3.25 -1.01
C ALA A 35 1.14 3.34 -2.51
N THR A 36 2.23 2.72 -2.96
CA THR A 36 2.66 2.74 -4.37
C THR A 36 2.77 1.32 -4.87
N ARG A 37 1.97 0.99 -5.89
CA ARG A 37 2.03 -0.28 -6.61
C ARG A 37 2.98 -0.17 -7.79
N VAL A 38 3.83 -1.16 -7.96
CA VAL A 38 4.62 -1.40 -9.16
C VAL A 38 4.33 -2.80 -9.65
N ASP A 39 3.92 -2.92 -10.91
CA ASP A 39 3.78 -4.21 -11.59
C ASP A 39 5.03 -4.48 -12.42
N LEU A 40 5.64 -5.64 -12.16
CA LEU A 40 6.72 -6.24 -12.95
C LEU A 40 6.13 -7.45 -13.69
N GLU A 41 6.79 -7.95 -14.73
CA GLU A 41 6.25 -9.03 -15.56
C GLU A 41 5.77 -10.26 -14.77
N THR A 42 6.48 -10.62 -13.70
CA THR A 42 6.24 -11.84 -12.92
C THR A 42 5.78 -11.59 -11.49
N MET A 43 5.75 -10.33 -11.04
CA MET A 43 5.41 -9.98 -9.67
C MET A 43 4.84 -8.56 -9.55
N SER A 44 4.03 -8.35 -8.53
CA SER A 44 3.52 -7.05 -8.15
C SER A 44 4.03 -6.69 -6.76
N LEU A 45 4.42 -5.43 -6.60
CA LEU A 45 4.90 -4.87 -5.34
C LEU A 45 3.95 -3.75 -4.91
N VAL A 46 3.63 -3.65 -3.63
CA VAL A 46 2.98 -2.48 -3.04
C VAL A 46 3.80 -2.02 -1.85
N VAL A 47 4.50 -0.90 -1.99
CA VAL A 47 5.21 -0.25 -0.88
C VAL A 47 4.22 0.63 -0.15
N VAL A 48 4.14 0.49 1.17
CA VAL A 48 3.34 1.34 2.05
C VAL A 48 4.29 2.17 2.89
N GLU A 49 4.04 3.47 2.92
CA GLU A 49 4.85 4.46 3.60
C GLU A 49 3.96 5.36 4.45
N CYS A 50 4.54 5.92 5.51
CA CYS A 50 3.87 6.85 6.38
C CYS A 50 4.76 8.05 6.67
N ALA A 51 4.22 9.25 6.50
CA ALA A 51 4.87 10.46 6.95
C ALA A 51 4.31 10.85 8.31
N HIS A 52 5.19 10.76 9.32
CA HIS A 52 4.91 11.26 10.66
C HIS A 52 5.00 12.80 10.66
N PRO A 53 4.10 13.53 11.35
CA PRO A 53 4.04 14.99 11.33
C PRO A 53 5.37 15.68 11.69
N ASN A 54 6.14 15.07 12.58
CA ASN A 54 7.42 15.58 13.08
C ASN A 54 8.66 15.22 12.24
N VAL A 55 8.55 14.30 11.29
CA VAL A 55 9.72 13.66 10.65
C VAL A 55 10.04 14.27 9.28
N GLY A 56 9.04 14.84 8.60
CA GLY A 56 9.23 15.62 7.37
C GLY A 56 9.54 14.79 6.12
N TYR A 57 9.51 13.46 6.20
CA TYR A 57 9.60 12.53 5.07
C TYR A 57 8.69 11.31 5.28
N TYR A 58 8.50 10.52 4.22
CA TYR A 58 7.78 9.25 4.26
C TYR A 58 8.74 8.13 4.67
N GLU A 59 8.45 7.44 5.77
CA GLU A 59 9.17 6.24 6.20
C GLU A 59 8.49 5.01 5.61
N GLU A 60 9.28 4.06 5.08
CA GLU A 60 8.78 2.79 4.57
C GLU A 60 8.32 1.89 5.71
N MET A 61 7.05 1.49 5.64
CA MET A 61 6.40 0.75 6.71
C MET A 61 6.33 -0.76 6.42
N CYS A 62 5.84 -1.12 5.23
CA CYS A 62 5.83 -2.50 4.73
C CYS A 62 5.89 -2.53 3.21
N LEU A 63 6.48 -3.60 2.70
CA LEU A 63 6.40 -4.00 1.30
C LEU A 63 5.48 -5.22 1.20
N PHE A 64 4.40 -5.11 0.45
CA PHE A 64 3.60 -6.26 0.04
C PHE A 64 4.09 -6.78 -1.30
N ILE A 65 4.19 -8.10 -1.42
CA ILE A 65 4.68 -8.79 -2.62
C ILE A 65 3.65 -9.84 -3.02
N SER A 66 3.35 -9.91 -4.32
CA SER A 66 2.56 -10.98 -4.94
C SER A 66 3.29 -11.42 -6.20
N THR A 67 3.29 -12.71 -6.51
CA THR A 67 3.93 -13.25 -7.72
C THR A 67 2.93 -14.02 -8.56
N MET A 68 3.23 -14.23 -9.84
CA MET A 68 2.39 -15.05 -10.72
C MET A 68 2.19 -16.49 -10.18
N HIS A 69 3.18 -17.04 -9.47
CA HIS A 69 3.12 -18.40 -8.91
C HIS A 69 2.56 -18.46 -7.49
N TYR A 70 2.68 -17.37 -6.74
CA TYR A 70 2.16 -17.19 -5.38
C TYR A 70 1.31 -15.91 -5.37
N PRO A 71 0.04 -16.01 -5.78
CA PRO A 71 -0.81 -14.85 -5.99
C PRO A 71 -1.19 -14.16 -4.66
N ASP A 72 -1.20 -14.89 -3.55
CA ASP A 72 -1.47 -14.28 -2.24
C ASP A 72 -0.42 -13.21 -1.89
N TRP A 73 -0.88 -12.08 -1.35
CA TRP A 73 -0.01 -10.98 -0.94
C TRP A 73 0.67 -11.29 0.38
N GLU A 74 2.00 -11.28 0.38
CA GLU A 74 2.82 -11.39 1.59
C GLU A 74 3.36 -10.02 1.99
N CYS A 75 3.31 -9.68 3.28
CA CYS A 75 3.93 -8.45 3.82
C CYS A 75 5.33 -8.76 4.35
N VAL A 76 6.30 -7.99 3.87
CA VAL A 76 7.63 -7.85 4.45
C VAL A 76 7.63 -6.54 5.26
N PRO A 77 7.58 -6.59 6.60
CA PRO A 77 7.64 -5.39 7.41
C PRO A 77 9.03 -4.74 7.26
N LEU A 78 9.05 -3.43 6.99
CA LEU A 78 10.28 -2.65 6.84
C LEU A 78 10.56 -1.77 8.05
N SER A 79 9.53 -1.48 8.85
CA SER A 79 9.64 -0.76 10.12
C SER A 79 9.13 -1.61 11.28
N GLU A 80 9.79 -1.51 12.44
CA GLU A 80 9.38 -2.19 13.68
C GLU A 80 8.01 -1.69 14.19
N PHE A 81 7.58 -0.51 13.73
CA PHE A 81 6.28 0.08 14.05
C PHE A 81 5.12 -0.48 13.19
N TRP A 82 5.38 -1.46 12.31
CA TRP A 82 4.37 -2.12 11.46
C TRP A 82 3.76 -3.45 11.97
N PRO A 83 3.82 -3.86 13.24
CA PRO A 83 3.56 -5.26 13.58
C PRO A 83 2.09 -5.69 13.36
N GLN A 84 1.14 -4.73 13.34
CA GLN A 84 -0.30 -5.03 13.31
C GLN A 84 -0.89 -5.36 11.92
N TRP A 85 -0.23 -5.00 10.81
CA TRP A 85 -0.78 -5.13 9.45
C TRP A 85 0.06 -6.03 8.54
N LYS A 86 0.57 -7.14 9.09
CA LYS A 86 1.29 -8.17 8.31
C LYS A 86 0.41 -8.95 7.32
N ASP A 87 -0.90 -8.73 7.36
CA ASP A 87 -1.89 -9.38 6.51
C ASP A 87 -2.61 -8.31 5.68
N VAL A 88 -2.70 -8.54 4.36
CA VAL A 88 -3.31 -7.59 3.40
C VAL A 88 -4.77 -7.30 3.73
N LYS A 89 -5.54 -8.28 4.23
CA LYS A 89 -6.95 -8.10 4.58
C LYS A 89 -7.09 -7.16 5.78
N LYS A 90 -6.25 -7.33 6.82
CA LYS A 90 -6.17 -6.43 7.98
C LYS A 90 -5.75 -5.02 7.57
N PHE A 91 -4.77 -4.91 6.67
CA PHE A 91 -4.31 -3.63 6.13
C PHE A 91 -5.44 -2.90 5.39
N VAL A 92 -6.04 -3.53 4.39
CA VAL A 92 -7.12 -2.94 3.57
C VAL A 92 -8.37 -2.61 4.41
N ARG A 93 -8.66 -3.38 5.46
CA ARG A 93 -9.74 -3.04 6.39
C ARG A 93 -9.48 -1.74 7.14
N SER A 94 -8.22 -1.48 7.49
CA SER A 94 -7.80 -0.27 8.20
C SER A 94 -7.65 0.92 7.23
N PHE A 95 -7.24 0.65 5.99
CA PHE A 95 -6.99 1.63 4.95
C PHE A 95 -7.72 1.27 3.63
N PRO A 96 -9.07 1.37 3.60
CA PRO A 96 -9.87 0.90 2.46
C PRO A 96 -9.58 1.64 1.15
N ALA A 97 -9.04 2.87 1.20
CA ALA A 97 -8.64 3.64 0.04
C ALA A 97 -7.58 2.91 -0.83
N PHE A 98 -6.75 2.06 -0.21
CA PHE A 98 -5.68 1.32 -0.87
C PHE A 98 -6.13 -0.02 -1.47
N LYS A 99 -7.37 -0.45 -1.28
CA LYS A 99 -7.90 -1.75 -1.75
C LYS A 99 -7.58 -2.04 -3.23
N GLU A 100 -7.72 -1.04 -4.08
CA GLU A 100 -7.52 -1.16 -5.53
C GLU A 100 -6.08 -1.51 -5.92
N LEU A 101 -5.10 -1.15 -5.07
CA LEU A 101 -3.70 -1.47 -5.28
C LEU A 101 -3.39 -2.96 -5.08
N PHE A 102 -4.28 -3.72 -4.46
CA PHE A 102 -4.08 -5.16 -4.19
C PHE A 102 -4.88 -6.07 -5.12
N LYS A 103 -5.55 -5.51 -6.13
CA LYS A 103 -6.26 -6.30 -7.14
C LYS A 103 -5.27 -7.12 -7.97
N HIS A 104 -5.60 -8.37 -8.29
CA HIS A 104 -4.81 -9.13 -9.25
C HIS A 104 -4.88 -8.50 -10.63
N ARG A 105 -3.72 -8.38 -11.27
CA ARG A 105 -3.57 -7.90 -12.63
C ARG A 105 -2.78 -8.91 -13.44
N ASP A 106 -3.03 -8.96 -14.74
CA ASP A 106 -2.14 -9.68 -15.65
C ASP A 106 -0.90 -8.84 -15.98
N TRP A 107 -0.01 -9.40 -16.81
CA TRP A 107 1.21 -8.72 -17.25
C TRP A 107 0.96 -7.46 -18.10
N LYS A 108 -0.27 -7.26 -18.60
CA LYS A 108 -0.69 -6.03 -19.31
C LYS A 108 -1.29 -4.99 -18.36
N GLY A 109 -1.43 -5.30 -17.07
CA GLY A 109 -2.07 -4.46 -16.08
C GLY A 109 -3.60 -4.59 -16.03
N GLU A 110 -4.19 -5.53 -16.75
CA GLU A 110 -5.64 -5.75 -16.77
C GLU A 110 -6.08 -6.50 -15.51
N ILE A 111 -7.16 -6.04 -14.87
CA ILE A 111 -7.66 -6.63 -13.62
C ILE A 111 -8.27 -8.01 -13.89
N LEU A 112 -7.68 -9.06 -13.32
CA LEU A 112 -8.04 -10.48 -13.56
C LEU A 112 -9.29 -10.97 -12.79
N GLY A 113 -10.26 -10.10 -12.51
CA GLY A 113 -11.51 -10.46 -11.83
C GLY A 113 -11.50 -10.27 -10.30
N LYS A 114 -12.50 -10.85 -9.61
CA LYS A 114 -12.87 -10.49 -8.22
C LYS A 114 -11.69 -10.60 -7.25
N ILE A 115 -11.62 -9.61 -6.37
CA ILE A 115 -10.69 -9.49 -5.25
C ILE A 115 -10.75 -10.77 -4.40
N PHE A 116 -9.73 -11.63 -4.48
CA PHE A 116 -9.57 -12.82 -3.63
C PHE A 116 -9.16 -12.43 -2.19
N LEU A 117 -9.82 -11.44 -1.57
CA LEU A 117 -9.70 -11.24 -0.12
C LEU A 117 -10.57 -12.26 0.65
N GLU A 118 -11.28 -13.15 -0.04
CA GLU A 118 -12.19 -14.15 0.52
C GLU A 118 -11.73 -15.59 0.34
N SER A 119 -10.48 -15.85 -0.02
CA SER A 119 -9.95 -17.22 0.04
C SER A 119 -10.13 -17.73 1.48
N PRO A 120 -10.90 -18.81 1.72
CA PRO A 120 -11.01 -19.41 3.04
C PRO A 120 -9.62 -19.91 3.41
N SER A 121 -9.17 -19.58 4.61
CA SER A 121 -7.92 -20.12 5.14
C SER A 121 -7.89 -21.64 4.93
N PRO A 122 -6.77 -22.22 4.46
CA PRO A 122 -6.66 -23.67 4.39
C PRO A 122 -6.98 -24.22 5.78
N LYS A 123 -7.97 -25.11 5.86
CA LYS A 123 -8.23 -25.84 7.10
C LYS A 123 -7.01 -26.74 7.33
N THR A 124 -6.17 -26.35 8.28
CA THR A 124 -5.16 -27.22 8.90
C THR A 124 -5.82 -28.30 9.73
#